data_AF-A0AAV6A7E3-F1
#
_entry.id   AF-A0AAV6A7E3-F1
#
_cell.length_a   1.000
_cell.length_b   1.000
_cell.length_c   1.000
_cell.angle_alpha   90.00
_cell.angle_beta   90.00
_cell.angle_gamma   90.00
#
_symmetry.space_group_name_H-M   'P 1'
#
loop_
_entity.id
_entity.type
_entity.pdbx_description
1 polymer ?
#
loop_
_entity_poly.entity_id
_entity_poly.type
_entity_poly.pdbx_seq_one_letter_code
_entity_poly.pdbx_strand_id
1 'polypeptide(L)'
;MASVVEMLLTRRALLAILLLLVAPVAQAQSPPSGLSAAPGGEAERGAFPPSAVTMQDKLDWLTLEADAATQAAEAEADKPLAQQRAARYRTVLERGRQLTRLINTLDGRFPRLEAQVNDMMSAAAAGLERIANGKLKIGMSTDQVLAIRGEPSSISEATTSGGVRQQWRYGPTVLVFENGTLLEIHQTLKDE
;
A
#
# COMPACT_ATOMS: atom_id res chain seq x y z
N MET A 1 -14.63 0.38 12.74
CA MET A 1 -13.75 0.78 11.62
C MET A 1 -12.52 -0.12 11.70
N ALA A 2 -12.60 -1.31 11.09
CA ALA A 2 -11.52 -2.29 11.14
C ALA A 2 -10.32 -1.73 10.38
N SER A 3 -9.17 -1.69 11.05
CA SER A 3 -7.94 -1.13 10.51
C SER A 3 -7.42 -2.01 9.36
N VAL A 4 -6.92 -1.39 8.30
CA VAL A 4 -6.32 -2.03 7.12
C VAL A 4 -5.26 -3.09 7.52
N VAL A 5 -4.65 -2.93 8.68
CA VAL A 5 -3.68 -3.85 9.29
C VAL A 5 -4.32 -5.16 9.78
N GLU A 6 -5.54 -5.15 10.33
CA GLU A 6 -6.25 -6.37 10.73
C GLU A 6 -6.73 -7.18 9.50
N MET A 7 -7.04 -6.49 8.39
CA MET A 7 -7.50 -7.13 7.15
C MET A 7 -6.33 -7.76 6.35
N LEU A 8 -5.12 -7.23 6.47
CA LEU A 8 -3.90 -7.80 5.90
C LEU A 8 -3.36 -8.99 6.71
N LEU A 9 -3.49 -8.96 8.04
CA LEU A 9 -3.08 -10.08 8.91
C LEU A 9 -3.97 -11.32 8.71
N THR A 10 -5.27 -11.12 8.51
CA THR A 10 -6.24 -12.19 8.28
C THR A 10 -6.09 -12.85 6.90
N ARG A 11 -5.78 -12.08 5.84
CA ARG A 11 -5.52 -12.64 4.50
C ARG A 11 -4.22 -13.44 4.40
N ARG A 12 -3.16 -13.00 5.08
CA ARG A 12 -1.86 -13.71 5.14
C ARG A 12 -1.95 -15.02 5.95
N ALA A 13 -2.73 -15.04 7.02
CA ALA A 13 -3.01 -16.25 7.80
C ALA A 13 -3.90 -17.26 7.04
N LEU A 14 -4.87 -16.77 6.26
CA LEU A 14 -5.71 -17.61 5.38
C LEU A 14 -4.92 -18.30 4.26
N LEU A 15 -3.97 -17.59 3.62
CA LEU A 15 -3.08 -18.16 2.59
C LEU A 15 -2.13 -19.22 3.16
N ALA A 16 -1.60 -19.00 4.37
CA ALA A 16 -0.75 -19.99 5.04
C ALA A 16 -1.53 -21.24 5.50
N ILE A 17 -2.80 -21.09 5.91
CA ILE A 17 -3.65 -22.21 6.32
C ILE A 17 -4.21 -22.98 5.11
N LEU A 18 -4.50 -22.31 3.99
CA LEU A 18 -4.94 -22.98 2.75
C LEU A 18 -3.81 -23.83 2.13
N LEU A 19 -2.57 -23.35 2.18
CA LEU A 19 -1.37 -24.07 1.72
C LEU A 19 -0.99 -25.27 2.61
N LEU A 20 -1.49 -25.33 3.86
CA LEU A 20 -1.23 -26.41 4.81
C LEU A 20 -2.34 -27.47 4.88
N LEU A 21 -3.49 -27.27 4.22
CA LEU A 21 -4.69 -28.13 4.35
C LEU A 21 -5.04 -29.00 3.14
N VAL A 22 -4.37 -28.86 1.98
CA VAL A 22 -4.72 -29.64 0.78
C VAL A 22 -3.51 -30.38 0.20
N ALA A 23 -3.03 -31.33 0.98
CA ALA A 23 -2.56 -32.61 0.46
C ALA A 23 -3.02 -33.67 1.46
N PRO A 24 -3.50 -34.86 1.06
CA PRO A 24 -4.01 -35.32 -0.23
C PRO A 24 -5.53 -35.64 -0.14
N VAL A 25 -6.22 -35.78 -1.26
CA VAL A 25 -7.24 -36.81 -1.51
C VAL A 25 -7.72 -36.59 -2.95
N ALA A 26 -7.55 -37.65 -3.76
CA ALA A 26 -8.11 -37.74 -5.09
C ALA A 26 -9.62 -37.49 -5.09
N GLN A 27 -10.12 -36.68 -6.02
CA GLN A 27 -11.23 -37.06 -6.89
C GLN A 27 -11.26 -36.17 -8.14
N ALA A 28 -11.54 -36.84 -9.25
CA ALA A 28 -11.56 -36.32 -10.60
C ALA A 28 -12.60 -35.22 -10.80
N GLN A 29 -12.24 -34.20 -11.58
CA GLN A 29 -13.15 -33.55 -12.54
C GLN A 29 -12.34 -32.74 -13.56
N SER A 30 -12.78 -32.84 -14.82
CA SER A 30 -12.09 -32.52 -16.07
C SER A 30 -11.59 -31.06 -16.20
N PRO A 31 -10.49 -30.80 -16.94
CA PRO A 31 -10.06 -29.42 -17.21
C PRO A 31 -10.93 -28.77 -18.32
N PRO A 32 -11.22 -27.45 -18.24
CA PRO A 32 -11.72 -26.73 -19.40
C PRO A 32 -10.62 -26.65 -20.45
N SER A 33 -10.96 -27.14 -21.65
CA SER A 33 -10.12 -27.12 -22.83
C SER A 33 -9.74 -25.69 -23.19
N GLY A 34 -8.45 -25.47 -23.43
CA GLY A 34 -7.96 -24.26 -24.10
C GLY A 34 -6.72 -23.66 -23.45
N LEU A 35 -5.58 -24.33 -23.62
CA LEU A 35 -4.27 -23.68 -23.81
C LEU A 35 -3.32 -24.76 -24.32
N SER A 36 -3.30 -24.87 -25.65
CA SER A 36 -2.37 -25.70 -26.41
C SER A 36 -0.94 -25.36 -26.03
N ALA A 37 -0.14 -26.40 -25.85
CA ALA A 37 1.29 -26.32 -25.64
C ALA A 37 1.98 -25.51 -26.74
N ALA A 38 2.85 -24.58 -26.33
CA ALA A 38 3.94 -24.08 -27.15
C ALA A 38 5.25 -24.41 -26.42
N PRO A 39 6.18 -25.17 -27.04
CA PRO A 39 7.50 -25.40 -26.50
C PRO A 39 8.40 -24.24 -26.97
N GLY A 40 8.79 -23.35 -26.07
CA GLY A 40 9.72 -22.29 -26.40
C GLY A 40 9.97 -21.34 -25.23
N GLY A 41 11.23 -21.31 -24.76
CA GLY A 41 11.77 -20.22 -23.94
C GLY A 41 11.74 -20.44 -22.44
N GLU A 42 12.58 -21.32 -21.91
CA GLU A 42 12.89 -21.40 -20.46
C GLU A 42 13.50 -20.10 -19.89
N ALA A 43 13.91 -19.14 -20.74
CA ALA A 43 14.54 -17.88 -20.35
C ALA A 43 13.56 -16.73 -20.01
N GLU A 44 12.30 -16.77 -20.44
CA GLU A 44 11.35 -15.65 -20.22
C GLU A 44 10.49 -15.77 -18.96
N ARG A 45 10.48 -16.93 -18.29
CA ARG A 45 9.56 -17.14 -17.16
C ARG A 45 10.00 -16.43 -15.87
N GLY A 46 11.19 -15.86 -15.78
CA GLY A 46 11.71 -15.20 -14.57
C GLY A 46 11.18 -13.79 -14.30
N ALA A 47 10.42 -13.19 -15.22
CA ALA A 47 9.89 -11.83 -15.12
C ALA A 47 8.36 -11.82 -15.20
N PHE A 48 7.72 -10.79 -14.65
CA PHE A 48 6.28 -10.59 -14.84
C PHE A 48 5.98 -10.38 -16.33
N PRO A 49 4.89 -10.94 -16.85
CA PRO A 49 4.51 -10.70 -18.24
C PRO A 49 4.20 -9.21 -18.45
N PRO A 50 4.44 -8.66 -19.66
CA PRO A 50 4.18 -7.26 -19.95
C PRO A 50 2.70 -6.85 -19.82
N SER A 51 1.78 -7.84 -19.81
CA SER A 51 0.36 -7.65 -19.55
C SER A 51 0.00 -7.45 -18.07
N ALA A 52 0.89 -7.76 -17.12
CA ALA A 52 0.66 -7.55 -15.69
C ALA A 52 1.04 -6.11 -15.29
N VAL A 53 0.11 -5.19 -15.49
CA VAL A 53 0.34 -3.74 -15.31
C VAL A 53 0.16 -3.32 -13.85
N THR A 54 -0.88 -3.83 -13.18
CA THR A 54 -1.20 -3.48 -11.80
C THR A 54 -0.58 -4.43 -10.78
N MET A 55 -0.56 -4.02 -9.51
CA MET A 55 -0.15 -4.91 -8.42
C MET A 55 -1.07 -6.13 -8.30
N GLN A 56 -2.37 -5.95 -8.58
CA GLN A 56 -3.34 -7.03 -8.55
C GLN A 56 -3.08 -8.04 -9.68
N ASP A 57 -2.83 -7.57 -10.90
CA ASP A 57 -2.50 -8.46 -12.04
C ASP A 57 -1.24 -9.29 -11.77
N LYS A 58 -0.25 -8.69 -11.09
CA LYS A 58 0.98 -9.36 -10.68
C LYS A 58 0.74 -10.44 -9.62
N LEU A 59 -0.16 -10.17 -8.66
CA LEU A 59 -0.56 -11.15 -7.65
C LEU A 59 -1.34 -12.30 -8.28
N ASP A 60 -2.32 -12.01 -9.14
CA ASP A 60 -3.14 -13.01 -9.82
C ASP A 60 -2.28 -13.92 -10.70
N TRP A 61 -1.28 -13.36 -11.39
CA TRP A 61 -0.32 -14.13 -12.16
C TRP A 61 0.56 -15.05 -11.28
N LEU A 62 1.07 -14.56 -10.15
CA LEU A 62 1.87 -15.38 -9.22
C LEU A 62 1.07 -16.56 -8.67
N THR A 63 -0.22 -16.34 -8.35
CA THR A 63 -1.13 -17.40 -7.89
C THR A 63 -1.33 -18.45 -8.97
N LEU A 64 -1.64 -18.04 -10.20
CA LEU A 64 -1.86 -18.97 -11.31
C LEU A 64 -0.62 -19.79 -11.67
N GLU A 65 0.57 -19.17 -11.62
CA GLU A 65 1.84 -19.86 -11.86
C GLU A 65 2.16 -20.87 -10.74
N ALA A 66 1.87 -20.53 -9.49
CA ALA A 66 2.03 -21.45 -8.36
C ALA A 66 1.08 -22.65 -8.46
N ASP A 67 -0.19 -22.42 -8.79
CA ASP A 67 -1.20 -23.47 -8.95
C ASP A 67 -0.83 -24.43 -10.11
N ALA A 68 -0.37 -23.89 -11.23
CA ALA A 68 0.08 -24.68 -12.37
C ALA A 68 1.32 -25.53 -12.03
N ALA A 69 2.25 -25.00 -11.23
CA ALA A 69 3.42 -25.73 -10.77
C ALA A 69 3.04 -26.87 -9.81
N THR A 70 2.06 -26.65 -8.94
CA THR A 70 1.51 -27.67 -8.03
C THR A 70 0.82 -28.79 -8.82
N GLN A 71 -0.09 -28.46 -9.73
CA GLN A 71 -0.77 -29.43 -10.59
C GLN A 71 0.21 -30.25 -11.44
N ALA A 72 1.27 -29.60 -11.95
CA ALA A 72 2.32 -30.26 -12.70
C ALA A 72 3.16 -31.24 -11.86
N ALA A 73 3.30 -31.00 -10.56
CA ALA A 73 3.98 -31.91 -9.65
C ALA A 73 3.07 -33.10 -9.29
N GLU A 74 1.80 -32.84 -9.00
CA GLU A 74 0.81 -33.87 -8.67
C GLU A 74 0.57 -34.83 -9.84
N ALA A 75 0.38 -34.33 -11.07
CA ALA A 75 0.19 -35.14 -12.27
C ALA A 75 1.42 -36.00 -12.64
N GLU A 76 2.59 -35.67 -12.10
CA GLU A 76 3.82 -36.42 -12.32
C GLU A 76 3.98 -37.57 -11.30
N ALA A 77 3.30 -37.50 -10.15
CA ALA A 77 3.36 -38.51 -9.09
C ALA A 77 2.87 -39.90 -9.56
N ASP A 78 1.89 -39.92 -10.47
CA ASP A 78 1.25 -41.13 -11.00
C ASP A 78 2.03 -41.81 -12.14
N LYS A 79 3.17 -41.26 -12.57
CA LYS A 79 3.94 -41.80 -13.70
C LYS A 79 4.99 -42.83 -13.26
N PRO A 80 5.29 -43.86 -14.08
CA PRO A 80 6.10 -45.00 -13.65
C PRO A 80 7.62 -44.72 -13.52
N LEU A 81 8.19 -43.78 -14.28
CA LEU A 81 9.66 -43.60 -14.34
C LEU A 81 10.19 -42.61 -13.28
N ALA A 82 10.99 -43.11 -12.33
CA ALA A 82 11.51 -42.31 -11.21
C ALA A 82 12.46 -41.17 -11.63
N GLN A 83 13.24 -41.34 -12.71
CA GLN A 83 14.14 -40.28 -13.20
C GLN A 83 13.39 -39.09 -13.82
N GLN A 84 12.29 -39.34 -14.53
CA GLN A 84 11.45 -38.29 -15.12
C GLN A 84 10.73 -37.48 -14.02
N ARG A 85 10.21 -38.18 -13.00
CA ARG A 85 9.66 -37.57 -11.78
C ARG A 85 10.66 -36.65 -11.08
N ALA A 86 11.88 -37.15 -10.85
CA ALA A 86 12.93 -36.38 -10.17
C ALA A 86 13.38 -35.14 -10.95
N ALA A 87 13.42 -35.20 -12.29
CA ALA A 87 13.71 -34.03 -13.12
C ALA A 87 12.59 -32.98 -12.98
N ARG A 88 11.32 -33.39 -13.09
CA ARG A 88 10.17 -32.49 -12.96
C ARG A 88 10.08 -31.82 -11.60
N TYR A 89 10.28 -32.57 -10.51
CA TYR A 89 10.28 -32.00 -9.15
C TYR A 89 11.40 -30.98 -8.94
N ARG A 90 12.59 -31.20 -9.52
CA ARG A 90 13.68 -30.19 -9.47
C ARG A 90 13.29 -28.91 -10.19
N THR A 91 12.63 -29.01 -11.35
CA THR A 91 12.11 -27.84 -12.08
C THR A 91 11.07 -27.08 -11.26
N VAL A 92 10.12 -27.78 -10.63
CA VAL A 92 9.09 -27.16 -9.77
C VAL A 92 9.72 -26.47 -8.56
N LEU A 93 10.71 -27.11 -7.91
CA LEU A 93 11.42 -26.52 -6.78
C LEU A 93 12.20 -25.26 -7.16
N GLU A 94 12.90 -25.28 -8.30
CA GLU A 94 13.62 -24.09 -8.78
C GLU A 94 12.64 -22.97 -9.13
N ARG A 95 11.51 -23.32 -9.74
CA ARG A 95 10.43 -22.35 -10.02
C ARG A 95 9.90 -21.72 -8.73
N GLY A 96 9.61 -22.53 -7.71
CA GLY A 96 9.18 -22.05 -6.39
C GLY A 96 10.19 -21.08 -5.77
N ARG A 97 11.49 -21.38 -5.82
CA ARG A 97 12.54 -20.47 -5.32
C ARG A 97 12.55 -19.12 -6.05
N GLN A 98 12.35 -19.13 -7.37
CA GLN A 98 12.26 -17.90 -8.16
C GLN A 98 11.04 -17.06 -7.75
N LEU A 99 9.87 -17.69 -7.59
CA LEU A 99 8.65 -17.00 -7.14
C LEU A 99 8.84 -16.40 -5.75
N THR A 100 9.47 -17.12 -4.81
CA THR A 100 9.79 -16.58 -3.48
C THR A 100 10.68 -15.33 -3.54
N ARG A 101 11.69 -15.30 -4.43
CA ARG A 101 12.54 -14.10 -4.59
C ARG A 101 11.76 -12.90 -5.11
N LEU A 102 10.83 -13.11 -6.05
CA LEU A 102 9.96 -12.06 -6.56
C LEU A 102 9.02 -11.51 -5.48
N ILE A 103 8.41 -12.40 -4.68
CA ILE A 103 7.55 -12.02 -3.54
C ILE A 103 8.33 -11.14 -2.57
N ASN A 104 9.53 -11.56 -2.16
CA ASN A 104 10.37 -10.78 -1.23
C ASN A 104 10.80 -9.43 -1.82
N THR A 105 11.02 -9.36 -3.14
CA THR A 105 11.36 -8.11 -3.81
C THR A 105 10.18 -7.13 -3.81
N LEU A 106 8.96 -7.62 -4.04
CA LEU A 106 7.75 -6.81 -3.97
C LEU A 106 7.46 -6.35 -2.54
N ASP A 107 7.52 -7.28 -1.57
CA ASP A 107 7.30 -6.98 -0.15
C ASP A 107 8.35 -5.99 0.40
N GLY A 108 9.60 -6.03 -0.11
CA GLY A 108 10.63 -5.06 0.27
C GLY A 108 10.53 -3.70 -0.44
N ARG A 109 9.97 -3.63 -1.65
CA ARG A 109 9.83 -2.38 -2.43
C ARG A 109 8.58 -1.60 -2.08
N PHE A 110 7.48 -2.29 -1.77
CA PHE A 110 6.19 -1.64 -1.53
C PHE A 110 6.23 -0.68 -0.32
N PRO A 111 6.76 -1.05 0.87
CA PRO A 111 6.85 -0.13 2.00
C PRO A 111 7.73 1.09 1.71
N ARG A 112 8.77 0.93 0.90
CA ARG A 112 9.64 2.06 0.50
C ARG A 112 8.91 3.05 -0.40
N LEU A 113 8.12 2.54 -1.35
CA LEU A 113 7.32 3.38 -2.23
C LEU A 113 6.22 4.10 -1.45
N GLU A 114 5.55 3.39 -0.54
CA GLU A 114 4.54 3.96 0.36
C GLU A 114 5.13 5.08 1.22
N ALA A 115 6.30 4.84 1.83
CA ALA A 115 7.03 5.87 2.57
C ALA A 115 7.36 7.09 1.70
N GLN A 116 7.91 6.87 0.51
CA GLN A 116 8.23 7.96 -0.42
C GLN A 116 7.00 8.79 -0.84
N VAL A 117 5.86 8.13 -1.08
CA VAL A 117 4.61 8.81 -1.43
C VAL A 117 4.09 9.60 -0.23
N ASN A 118 4.14 9.04 0.98
CA ASN A 118 3.76 9.75 2.20
C ASN A 118 4.66 10.97 2.45
N ASP A 119 5.98 10.83 2.26
CA ASP A 119 6.93 11.94 2.37
C ASP A 119 6.64 13.03 1.34
N MET A 120 6.37 12.64 0.09
CA MET A 120 5.99 13.58 -0.98
C MET A 120 4.70 14.33 -0.62
N MET A 121 3.66 13.62 -0.16
CA MET A 121 2.39 14.24 0.23
C MET A 121 2.58 15.18 1.44
N SER A 122 3.37 14.77 2.43
CA SER A 122 3.70 15.58 3.60
C SER A 122 4.45 16.86 3.20
N ALA A 123 5.46 16.75 2.33
CA ALA A 123 6.21 17.89 1.82
C ALA A 123 5.33 18.85 1.00
N ALA A 124 4.41 18.32 0.18
CA ALA A 124 3.45 19.11 -0.56
C ALA A 124 2.49 19.86 0.37
N ALA A 125 1.94 19.20 1.39
CA ALA A 125 1.08 19.82 2.39
C ALA A 125 1.81 20.95 3.15
N ALA A 126 3.05 20.70 3.59
CA ALA A 126 3.88 21.72 4.22
C ALA A 126 4.19 22.91 3.29
N GLY A 127 4.36 22.66 1.99
CA GLY A 127 4.52 23.70 0.98
C GLY A 127 3.29 24.59 0.84
N LEU A 128 2.10 23.99 0.78
CA LEU A 128 0.84 24.72 0.72
C LEU A 128 0.60 25.57 1.98
N GLU A 129 0.88 25.02 3.17
CA GLU A 129 0.81 25.77 4.43
C GLU A 129 1.75 26.97 4.44
N ARG A 130 2.99 26.82 3.95
CA ARG A 130 3.94 27.95 3.83
C ARG A 130 3.41 29.05 2.91
N ILE A 131 2.82 28.70 1.78
CA ILE A 131 2.24 29.67 0.83
C ILE A 131 1.04 30.39 1.46
N ALA A 132 0.17 29.65 2.15
CA ALA A 132 -0.99 30.22 2.83
C ALA A 132 -0.57 31.16 3.97
N ASN A 133 0.39 30.74 4.80
CA ASN A 133 0.93 31.51 5.91
C ASN A 133 1.69 32.76 5.44
N GLY A 134 2.40 32.69 4.31
CA GLY A 134 3.13 33.83 3.75
C GLY A 134 2.24 35.01 3.31
N LYS A 135 0.93 34.77 3.13
CA LYS A 135 -0.06 35.83 2.84
C LYS A 135 -0.59 36.50 4.10
N LEU A 136 -0.45 35.87 5.26
CA LEU A 136 -0.93 36.41 6.54
C LEU A 136 0.04 37.46 7.08
N LYS A 137 -0.53 38.49 7.72
CA LYS A 137 0.23 39.54 8.39
C LYS A 137 -0.41 39.82 9.74
N ILE A 138 0.43 40.02 10.76
CA ILE A 138 -0.02 40.52 12.05
C ILE A 138 -0.75 41.86 11.84
N GLY A 139 -1.87 42.05 12.53
CA GLY A 139 -2.77 43.19 12.34
C GLY A 139 -3.94 42.94 11.38
N MET A 140 -3.99 41.81 10.67
CA MET A 140 -5.13 41.47 9.82
C MET A 140 -6.39 41.20 10.65
N SER A 141 -7.55 41.62 10.15
CA SER A 141 -8.85 41.26 10.74
C SER A 141 -9.20 39.78 10.50
N THR A 142 -10.10 39.23 11.32
CA THR A 142 -10.66 37.88 11.12
C THR A 142 -11.20 37.67 9.70
N ASP A 143 -11.90 38.65 9.14
CA ASP A 143 -12.50 38.55 7.80
C ASP A 143 -11.43 38.46 6.69
N GLN A 144 -10.34 39.23 6.83
CA GLN A 144 -9.21 39.14 5.91
C GLN A 144 -8.51 37.78 6.00
N VAL A 145 -8.39 37.22 7.22
CA VAL A 145 -7.82 35.89 7.41
C VAL A 145 -8.75 34.81 6.82
N LEU A 146 -10.07 34.89 7.03
CA LEU A 146 -11.04 33.98 6.41
C LEU A 146 -10.98 34.04 4.89
N ALA A 147 -10.81 35.22 4.30
CA ALA A 147 -10.66 35.35 2.84
C ALA A 147 -9.38 34.69 2.30
N ILE A 148 -8.32 34.58 3.12
CA ILE A 148 -7.05 33.97 2.74
C ILE A 148 -7.03 32.46 3.03
N ARG A 149 -7.56 32.05 4.19
CA ARG A 149 -7.41 30.69 4.76
C ARG A 149 -8.67 29.84 4.63
N GLY A 150 -9.82 30.43 4.37
CA GLY A 150 -11.11 29.78 4.55
C GLY A 150 -11.45 29.58 6.03
N GLU A 151 -12.36 28.66 6.32
CA GLU A 151 -12.80 28.36 7.67
C GLU A 151 -11.75 27.57 8.47
N PRO A 152 -11.50 27.93 9.75
CA PRO A 152 -10.63 27.15 10.62
C PRO A 152 -11.25 25.80 10.98
N SER A 153 -10.40 24.81 11.28
CA SER A 153 -10.87 23.50 11.74
C SER A 153 -11.47 23.55 13.15
N SER A 154 -11.05 24.52 13.95
CA SER A 154 -11.62 24.76 15.28
C SER A 154 -11.32 26.17 15.74
N ILE A 155 -12.25 26.75 16.51
CA ILE A 155 -12.08 28.04 17.17
C ILE A 155 -12.23 27.81 18.68
N SER A 156 -11.33 28.39 19.46
CA SER A 156 -11.42 28.47 20.92
C SER A 156 -11.43 29.94 21.31
N GLU A 157 -12.35 30.34 22.18
CA GLU A 157 -12.53 31.73 22.59
C GLU A 157 -12.42 31.86 24.12
N ALA A 158 -11.75 32.92 24.57
CA ALA A 158 -11.68 33.31 25.97
C ALA A 158 -11.95 34.82 26.08
N THR A 159 -12.92 35.20 26.90
CA THR A 159 -13.15 36.60 27.26
C THR A 159 -12.33 36.95 28.49
N THR A 160 -11.50 37.99 28.38
CA THR A 160 -10.68 38.52 29.48
C THR A 160 -11.07 39.97 29.77
N SER A 161 -10.52 40.56 30.82
CA SER A 161 -10.69 41.99 31.11
C SER A 161 -10.18 42.91 29.99
N GLY A 162 -9.29 42.42 29.11
CA GLY A 162 -8.79 43.14 27.93
C GLY A 162 -9.62 42.95 26.65
N GLY A 163 -10.73 42.20 26.72
CA GLY A 163 -11.58 41.88 25.58
C GLY A 163 -11.55 40.41 25.18
N VAL A 164 -11.91 40.12 23.93
CA VAL A 164 -12.08 38.76 23.42
C VAL A 164 -10.79 38.26 22.77
N ARG A 165 -10.26 37.15 23.26
CA ARG A 165 -9.12 36.45 22.66
C ARG A 165 -9.60 35.15 22.01
N GLN A 166 -9.29 34.97 20.73
CA GLN A 166 -9.64 33.76 19.99
C GLN A 166 -8.38 33.04 19.51
N GLN A 167 -8.43 31.71 19.47
CA GLN A 167 -7.43 30.85 18.87
C GLN A 167 -8.09 30.03 17.78
N TRP A 168 -7.62 30.19 16.54
CA TRP A 168 -8.14 29.50 15.37
C TRP A 168 -7.10 28.48 14.91
N ARG A 169 -7.50 27.22 14.73
CA ARG A 169 -6.59 26.16 14.28
C ARG A 169 -6.81 25.85 12.80
N TYR A 170 -5.71 25.67 12.09
CA TYR A 170 -5.61 25.22 10.71
C TYR A 170 -4.54 24.12 10.65
N GLY A 171 -4.94 22.88 10.94
CA GLY A 171 -3.98 21.76 11.02
C GLY A 171 -2.85 22.07 12.02
N PRO A 172 -1.57 22.14 11.57
CA PRO A 172 -0.43 22.46 12.43
C PRO A 172 -0.25 23.95 12.71
N THR A 173 -1.05 24.84 12.12
CA THR A 173 -0.97 26.29 12.32
C THR A 173 -2.04 26.74 13.31
N VAL A 174 -1.67 27.54 14.32
CA VAL A 174 -2.59 28.19 15.25
C VAL A 174 -2.46 29.69 15.12
N LEU A 175 -3.57 30.37 14.83
CA LEU A 175 -3.65 31.81 14.73
C LEU A 175 -4.31 32.36 15.99
N VAL A 176 -3.71 33.39 16.60
CA VAL A 176 -4.26 34.02 17.80
C VAL A 176 -4.75 35.41 17.46
N PHE A 177 -6.01 35.67 17.78
CA PHE A 177 -6.66 36.95 17.59
C PHE A 177 -6.96 37.59 18.93
N GLU A 178 -6.85 38.91 18.98
CA GLU A 178 -7.32 39.73 20.10
C GLU A 178 -8.23 40.81 19.52
N ASN A 179 -9.47 40.87 20.03
CA ASN A 179 -10.51 41.80 19.58
C ASN A 179 -10.67 41.82 18.04
N GLY A 180 -10.66 40.63 17.42
CA GLY A 180 -10.83 40.45 15.97
C GLY A 180 -9.59 40.73 15.13
N THR A 181 -8.43 41.02 15.75
CA THR A 181 -7.18 41.34 15.06
C THR A 181 -6.14 40.24 15.29
N LEU A 182 -5.51 39.76 14.22
CA LEU A 182 -4.48 38.73 14.25
C LEU A 182 -3.22 39.25 14.96
N LEU A 183 -2.86 38.63 16.07
CA LEU A 183 -1.73 39.03 16.91
C LEU A 183 -0.53 38.08 16.74
N GLU A 184 -0.77 36.77 16.66
CA GLU A 184 0.29 35.76 16.65
C GLU A 184 -0.02 34.64 15.65
N ILE A 185 1.04 34.07 15.07
CA ILE A 185 0.98 32.89 14.19
C ILE A 185 1.94 31.85 14.78
N HIS A 186 1.40 30.79 15.36
CA HIS A 186 2.17 29.67 15.89
C HIS A 186 2.13 28.51 14.90
N GLN A 187 3.27 27.88 14.66
CA GLN A 187 3.34 26.61 13.94
C GLN A 187 3.76 25.55 14.96
N THR A 188 2.86 24.60 15.23
CA THR A 188 3.27 23.36 15.90
C THR A 188 4.10 22.57 14.90
N LEU A 189 5.42 22.69 15.00
CA LEU A 189 6.33 21.71 14.44
C LEU A 189 5.98 20.38 15.10
N LYS A 190 5.62 19.37 14.31
CA LYS A 190 5.70 18.00 14.81
C LYS A 190 7.18 17.76 15.10
N ASP A 191 7.52 17.62 16.38
CA ASP A 191 8.81 17.03 16.76
C ASP A 191 8.91 15.66 16.07
N GLU A 192 10.03 15.47 15.37
CA GLU A 192 10.39 14.25 14.61
C GLU A 192 10.41 12.98 15.47
#